data_AF-A0A8X6X832-F1
#
_entry.id   AF-A0A8X6X832-F1
#
_cell.length_a   1.000
_cell.length_b   1.000
_cell.length_c   1.000
_cell.angle_alpha   90.00
_cell.angle_beta   90.00
_cell.angle_gamma   90.00
#
_symmetry.space_group_name_H-M   'P 1'
#
loop_
_entity.id
_entity.type
_entity.pdbx_description
1 polymer ?
#
loop_
_entity_poly.entity_id
_entity_poly.type
_entity_poly.pdbx_seq_one_letter_code
_entity_poly.pdbx_strand_id
1 'polypeptide(L)'
;MYQVFKDKGLLFQETALAMSLADGQQTTGEALTTQGNRTLLGTDFLSSAGFVFDVKNAFWYIWDRTTHKYPFGKELDTPSVAEMSSNTFN
;
A
#
# COMPACT_ATOMS: atom_id res chain seq x y z
N MET A 1 6.90 6.99 6.71
CA MET A 1 6.25 5.67 6.58
C MET A 1 7.25 4.52 6.66
N TYR A 2 8.24 4.45 5.75
CA TYR A 2 9.28 3.40 5.78
C TYR A 2 9.96 3.22 7.14
N GLN A 3 10.47 4.31 7.72
CA GLN A 3 11.14 4.27 9.03
C GLN A 3 10.22 3.74 10.14
N VAL A 4 8.95 4.18 10.15
CA VAL A 4 7.95 3.74 11.14
C VAL A 4 7.73 2.23 11.09
N PHE A 5 7.66 1.63 9.90
CA PHE A 5 7.51 0.19 9.78
C PHE A 5 8.78 -0.56 10.15
N LYS A 6 9.95 0.01 9.83
CA LYS A 6 11.24 -0.53 10.25
C LYS A 6 11.36 -0.55 11.78
N ASP A 7 10.95 0.53 12.45
CA ASP A 7 10.96 0.65 13.91
C ASP A 7 9.97 -0.34 14.58
N LYS A 8 8.89 -0.71 13.88
CA LYS A 8 7.96 -1.78 14.30
C LYS A 8 8.46 -3.20 14.02
N GLY A 9 9.69 -3.36 13.53
CA GLY A 9 10.30 -4.66 13.28
C GLY A 9 9.84 -5.35 11.99
N LEU A 10 9.18 -4.63 11.06
CA LEU A 10 8.89 -5.21 9.75
C LEU A 10 10.19 -5.37 8.96
N LEU A 11 10.35 -6.57 8.39
CA LEU A 11 11.44 -6.87 7.46
C LEU A 11 11.02 -6.50 6.04
N PHE A 12 11.94 -5.88 5.32
CA PHE A 12 11.76 -5.47 3.95
C PHE A 12 12.77 -6.18 3.05
N GLN A 13 12.31 -6.68 1.91
CA GLN A 13 13.13 -7.21 0.84
C GLN A 13 12.97 -6.32 -0.38
N GLU A 14 14.10 -5.88 -0.94
CA GLU A 14 14.13 -5.21 -2.23
C GLU A 14 13.81 -6.21 -3.35
N THR A 15 12.93 -5.82 -4.26
CA THR A 15 12.54 -6.60 -5.42
C THR A 15 12.26 -5.68 -6.59
N ALA A 16 12.61 -6.16 -7.79
CA ALA A 16 12.10 -5.57 -9.01
C ALA A 16 10.61 -5.91 -9.14
N LEU A 17 9.79 -4.90 -9.44
CA LEU A 17 8.36 -5.04 -9.66
C LEU A 17 8.03 -4.53 -11.06
N ALA A 18 7.60 -5.46 -11.91
CA ALA A 18 7.08 -5.15 -13.23
C ALA A 18 5.57 -4.89 -13.12
N MET A 19 5.12 -3.76 -13.65
CA MET A 19 3.73 -3.33 -13.61
C MET A 19 3.28 -2.88 -14.98
N SER A 20 2.02 -3.18 -15.31
CA SER A 20 1.34 -2.62 -16.48
C SER A 20 0.46 -1.46 -16.04
N LEU A 21 0.71 -0.28 -16.59
CA LEU A 21 -0.10 0.92 -16.37
C LEU A 21 -1.40 0.84 -17.18
N ALA A 22 -2.38 1.69 -16.84
CA ALA A 22 -3.69 1.70 -17.49
C ALA A 22 -3.62 2.08 -18.99
N ASP A 23 -2.56 2.78 -19.40
CA ASP A 23 -2.26 3.11 -20.79
C ASP A 23 -1.60 1.95 -21.56
N GLY A 24 -1.40 0.80 -20.92
CA GLY A 24 -0.78 -0.39 -21.49
C GLY A 24 0.74 -0.39 -21.46
N GLN A 25 1.38 0.68 -20.97
CA GLN A 25 2.83 0.71 -20.81
C GLN A 25 3.27 -0.22 -19.68
N GLN A 26 4.38 -0.91 -19.89
CA GLN A 26 5.04 -1.69 -18.84
C GLN A 26 6.20 -0.88 -18.26
N THR A 27 6.24 -0.82 -16.94
CA THR A 27 7.35 -0.21 -16.20
C THR A 27 7.89 -1.20 -15.19
N THR A 28 9.19 -1.14 -14.96
CA THR A 28 9.86 -1.90 -13.90
C THR A 28 10.42 -0.90 -12.91
N GLY A 29 10.08 -1.06 -11.63
CA GLY A 29 10.60 -0.23 -10.55
C GLY A 29 11.13 -1.08 -9.41
N GLU A 30 12.08 -0.52 -8.66
CA GLU A 30 12.48 -1.09 -7.38
C GLU A 30 11.36 -0.89 -6.37
N ALA A 31 11.06 -1.96 -5.63
CA ALA A 31 10.04 -1.94 -4.61
C ALA A 31 10.51 -2.70 -3.36
N LEU A 32 9.96 -2.32 -2.21
CA LEU A 32 10.20 -3.02 -0.97
C LEU A 32 9.00 -3.89 -0.66
N THR A 33 9.20 -5.19 -0.56
CA THR A 33 8.18 -6.14 -0.14
C THR A 33 8.36 -6.50 1.32
N THR A 34 7.24 -6.73 2.03
CA THR A 34 7.26 -7.29 3.37
C THR A 34 6.68 -8.70 3.36
N GLN A 35 6.98 -9.47 4.39
CA GLN A 35 6.35 -10.77 4.63
C GLN A 35 4.81 -10.62 4.57
N GLY A 36 4.13 -11.46 3.76
CA GLY A 36 2.68 -11.37 3.52
C GLY A 36 2.24 -10.70 2.22
N ASN A 37 3.08 -10.68 1.18
CA ASN A 37 2.76 -10.17 -0.17
C ASN A 37 2.33 -8.69 -0.22
N ARG A 38 2.84 -7.87 0.70
CA ARG A 38 2.58 -6.44 0.71
C ARG A 38 3.78 -5.71 0.13
N THR A 39 3.51 -4.71 -0.71
CA THR A 39 4.53 -3.91 -1.37
C THR A 39 4.43 -2.46 -0.91
N LEU A 40 5.55 -1.88 -0.48
CA LEU A 40 5.69 -0.47 -0.20
C LEU A 40 6.15 0.25 -1.46
N LEU A 41 5.29 1.11 -2.00
CA LEU A 41 5.58 1.93 -3.18
C LEU A 41 5.82 3.38 -2.77
N GLY A 42 6.79 4.01 -3.45
CA GLY A 42 7.09 5.43 -3.29
C GLY A 42 5.94 6.32 -3.80
N THR A 43 5.82 7.52 -3.22
CA THR A 43 4.80 8.49 -3.64
C THR A 43 5.06 9.06 -5.03
N ASP A 44 6.33 9.12 -5.44
CA ASP A 44 6.79 9.48 -6.78
C ASP A 44 6.32 8.46 -7.84
N PHE A 45 6.45 7.17 -7.53
CA PHE A 45 5.92 6.09 -8.36
C PHE A 45 4.40 6.22 -8.51
N LEU A 46 3.68 6.33 -7.39
CA LEU A 46 2.22 6.41 -7.39
C LEU A 46 1.71 7.64 -8.13
N SER A 47 2.39 8.78 -7.99
CA SER A 47 2.05 10.01 -8.73
C SER A 47 2.25 9.84 -10.24
N SER A 48 3.34 9.18 -10.65
CA SER A 48 3.62 8.89 -12.07
C SER A 48 2.59 7.91 -12.67
N ALA A 49 2.11 6.96 -11.86
CA ALA A 49 1.02 6.06 -12.22
C ALA A 49 -0.37 6.74 -12.19
N GLY A 50 -0.43 8.05 -11.89
CA GLY A 50 -1.65 8.83 -11.96
C GLY A 50 -2.51 8.79 -10.70
N PHE A 51 -2.01 8.25 -9.59
CA PHE A 51 -2.69 8.31 -8.30
C PHE A 51 -2.45 9.68 -7.64
N VAL A 52 -3.52 10.30 -7.20
CA VAL A 52 -3.49 11.56 -6.44
C VAL A 52 -4.00 11.31 -5.04
N PHE A 53 -3.19 11.68 -4.04
CA PHE A 53 -3.53 11.56 -2.63
C PHE A 53 -3.87 12.94 -2.05
N ASP A 54 -5.15 13.20 -1.80
CA ASP A 54 -5.61 14.38 -1.10
C ASP A 54 -5.66 14.09 0.40
N VAL A 55 -4.50 14.23 1.04
CA VAL A 55 -4.33 13.98 2.48
C VAL A 55 -5.21 14.93 3.30
N LYS A 56 -5.40 16.17 2.84
CA LYS A 56 -6.19 17.19 3.55
C LYS A 56 -7.64 16.76 3.67
N ASN A 57 -8.20 16.22 2.60
CA ASN A 57 -9.61 15.82 2.56
C ASN A 57 -9.82 14.30 2.75
N ALA A 58 -8.75 13.57 3.09
CA ALA A 58 -8.76 12.14 3.40
C ALA A 58 -9.31 11.23 2.28
N PHE A 59 -9.03 11.54 1.01
CA PHE A 59 -9.36 10.67 -0.13
C PHE A 59 -8.21 10.57 -1.13
N TRP A 60 -8.30 9.59 -2.01
CA TRP A 60 -7.44 9.43 -3.18
C TRP A 60 -8.27 9.21 -4.45
N TYR A 61 -7.70 9.52 -5.61
CA TYR A 61 -8.35 9.34 -6.91
C TYR A 61 -7.30 9.12 -8.01
N ILE A 62 -7.75 8.65 -9.18
CA ILE A 62 -6.91 8.60 -10.38
C ILE A 62 -7.10 9.94 -11.11
N TRP A 63 -6.01 10.57 -11.55
CA TRP A 63 -5.99 11.93 -12.10
C TRP A 63 -7.01 12.15 -13.24
N ASP A 64 -7.27 11.12 -14.06
CA ASP A 64 -8.22 11.14 -15.18
C ASP A 64 -9.68 10.86 -14.74
N ARG A 65 -9.91 10.52 -13.47
CA ARG A 65 -11.21 10.18 -12.87
C ARG A 65 -11.49 11.01 -11.62
N THR A 66 -11.49 12.33 -11.77
CA THR A 66 -11.71 13.28 -10.66
C THR A 66 -13.09 13.18 -9.99
N THR A 67 -14.08 12.57 -10.67
CA THR A 67 -15.43 12.32 -10.15
C THR A 67 -15.50 11.13 -9.20
N HIS A 68 -14.55 10.19 -9.27
CA HIS A 68 -14.53 8.99 -8.44
C HIS A 68 -13.42 9.10 -7.40
N LYS A 69 -13.81 9.38 -6.16
CA LYS A 69 -12.91 9.54 -5.02
C LYS A 69 -13.10 8.39 -4.06
N TYR A 70 -11.99 7.82 -3.62
CA TYR A 70 -11.95 6.72 -2.68
C TYR A 70 -11.47 7.25 -1.33
N PRO A 71 -12.21 7.05 -0.23
CA PRO A 71 -11.71 7.41 1.08
C PRO A 71 -10.45 6.59 1.40
N PHE A 72 -9.54 7.14 2.21
CA PHE A 72 -8.52 6.29 2.82
C PHE A 72 -9.20 5.20 3.65
N GLY A 73 -8.63 3.99 3.62
CA GLY A 73 -9.11 2.88 4.43
C GLY A 73 -9.15 3.28 5.91
N LYS A 74 -10.21 2.89 6.61
CA LYS A 74 -10.17 2.90 8.08
C LYS A 74 -9.08 1.94 8.52
N GLU A 75 -8.42 2.28 9.62
CA GLU A 75 -7.51 1.37 10.31
C GLU A 75 -8.19 0.00 10.37
N LEU A 76 -7.56 -1.04 9.78
CA LEU A 76 -8.07 -2.40 9.92
C LEU A 76 -8.18 -2.63 11.43
N ASP A 77 -9.39 -2.95 11.92
CA ASP A 77 -9.57 -3.31 13.32
C ASP A 77 -8.50 -4.34 13.65
N THR A 78 -7.52 -3.94 14.46
CA THR A 78 -6.45 -4.83 14.87
C THR A 78 -7.17 -5.93 15.63
N PRO A 79 -7.19 -7.20 15.15
CA PRO A 79 -7.88 -8.24 15.88
C PRO A 79 -7.29 -8.24 17.29
N SER A 80 -8.16 -8.09 18.29
CA SER A 80 -7.70 -7.98 19.66
C SER A 80 -6.89 -9.23 19.99
N VAL A 81 -5.89 -9.12 20.88
CA VAL A 81 -5.09 -10.28 21.31
C VAL A 81 -5.97 -11.45 21.82
N ALA A 82 -7.20 -11.17 22.24
CA ALA A 82 -8.20 -12.16 22.63
C ALA A 82 -8.79 -12.99 21.47
N GLU A 83 -8.74 -12.51 20.22
CA GLU A 83 -9.19 -13.26 19.04
C GLU A 83 -8.09 -14.16 18.47
N MET A 84 -6.81 -13.85 18.74
CA MET A 84 -5.68 -14.71 18.34
C MET A 84 -5.51 -15.93 19.24
N SER A 85 -6.01 -15.89 20.49
CA SER A 85 -5.90 -17.00 21.45
C SER A 85 -6.98 -18.08 21.28
N SER A 86 -8.05 -17.84 20.52
CA SER A 86 -9.10 -18.83 20.26
C SER A 86 -8.82 -19.77 19.08
N ASN A 87 -7.81 -19.47 18.24
CA ASN A 87 -7.42 -20.31 17.09
C ASN A 87 -6.32 -21.33 17.45
N THR A 88 -6.33 -21.87 18.67
CA THR A 88 -5.49 -23.02 19.03
C THR A 88 -6.29 -24.31 18.77
N PHE A 89 -5.89 -25.01 17.70
CA PHE A 89 -6.21 -26.38 17.28
C PHE A 89 -7.24 -27.20 18.10
N ASN A 90 -8.31 -27.64 17.41
CA ASN A 90 -8.93 -28.96 17.62
C ASN A 90 -8.42 -29.91 16.54
#